data_AF-A0A7K3DC07-F1
#
_entry.id   AF-A0A7K3DC07-F1
#
_cell.length_a   1.000
_cell.length_b   1.000
_cell.length_c   1.000
_cell.angle_alpha   90.00
_cell.angle_beta   90.00
_cell.angle_gamma   90.00
#
_symmetry.space_group_name_H-M   'P 1'
#
loop_
_entity.id
_entity.type
_entity.pdbx_description
1 polymer ?
#
loop_
_entity_poly.entity_id
_entity_poly.type
_entity_poly.pdbx_seq_one_letter_code
_entity_poly.pdbx_strand_id
1 'polypeptide(L)'
;MPPRPAQAPGAPPLPDGAAFLAWLRAPRPDALPGIWRFAHKPRPAQEPDTVPTRQLLSGALISFLVGWLIWSLLWNGYLGGWWVLPIELFLPDAWLYTGDKVGNAVVWYGYYTLIAFAIMIGVGRLGRWGEVWRRFVAPRLRRPDAPPPPPAPE
;
A
#
# COMPACT_ATOMS: atom_id res chain seq x y z
N MET A 1 -64.41 -48.95 -1.00
CA MET A 1 -63.19 -49.03 -0.15
C MET A 1 -62.32 -47.82 -0.47
N PRO A 2 -61.74 -47.11 0.53
CA PRO A 2 -60.87 -45.98 0.25
C PRO A 2 -59.56 -46.43 -0.42
N PRO A 3 -58.97 -45.60 -1.31
CA PRO A 3 -57.72 -45.94 -1.99
C PRO A 3 -56.58 -46.06 -0.98
N ARG A 4 -55.75 -47.09 -1.15
CA ARG A 4 -54.59 -47.36 -0.30
C ARG A 4 -53.58 -46.20 -0.44
N PRO A 5 -53.10 -45.60 0.66
CA PRO A 5 -52.11 -44.53 0.59
C PRO A 5 -50.82 -45.02 -0.09
N ALA A 6 -50.33 -44.23 -1.05
CA ALA A 6 -49.16 -44.55 -1.87
C ALA A 6 -47.83 -44.46 -1.11
N GLN A 7 -47.82 -43.87 0.09
CA GLN A 7 -46.63 -43.65 0.89
C GLN A 7 -46.85 -44.17 2.32
N ALA A 8 -45.88 -44.90 2.84
CA ALA A 8 -45.86 -45.31 4.24
C ALA A 8 -45.65 -44.08 5.15
N PRO A 9 -46.41 -43.92 6.25
CA PRO A 9 -46.20 -42.83 7.20
C PRO A 9 -44.80 -42.92 7.79
N GLY A 10 -44.00 -41.86 7.61
CA GLY A 10 -42.63 -41.76 8.15
C GLY A 10 -41.51 -42.18 7.18
N ALA A 11 -41.82 -42.55 5.93
CA ALA A 11 -40.78 -42.74 4.93
C ALA A 11 -40.14 -41.38 4.57
N PRO A 12 -38.80 -41.24 4.66
CA PRO A 12 -38.14 -40.02 4.21
C PRO A 12 -38.42 -39.79 2.71
N PRO A 13 -38.55 -38.51 2.27
CA PRO A 13 -38.78 -38.20 0.87
C PRO A 13 -37.66 -38.80 0.00
N LEU A 14 -38.04 -39.30 -1.19
CA LEU A 14 -37.09 -39.87 -2.13
C LEU A 14 -36.08 -38.76 -2.52
N PRO A 15 -34.77 -38.99 -2.47
CA PRO A 15 -33.80 -37.96 -2.82
C PRO A 15 -33.92 -37.57 -4.30
N ASP A 16 -34.12 -36.28 -4.58
CA ASP A 16 -34.39 -35.70 -5.91
C ASP A 16 -33.24 -35.84 -6.95
N GLY A 17 -32.16 -36.56 -6.64
CA GLY A 17 -31.03 -36.83 -7.54
C GLY A 17 -30.18 -35.60 -7.93
N ALA A 18 -30.62 -34.38 -7.59
CA ALA A 18 -29.95 -33.14 -7.96
C ALA A 18 -28.51 -33.04 -7.44
N ALA A 19 -28.26 -33.48 -6.20
CA ALA A 19 -26.91 -33.53 -5.61
C ALA A 19 -25.98 -34.49 -6.37
N PHE A 20 -26.52 -35.63 -6.82
CA PHE A 20 -25.78 -36.60 -7.62
C PHE A 20 -25.46 -36.05 -9.03
N LEU A 21 -26.42 -35.40 -9.68
CA LEU A 21 -26.19 -34.76 -10.97
C LEU A 21 -25.19 -33.59 -10.87
N ALA A 22 -25.22 -32.83 -9.77
CA ALA A 22 -24.24 -31.79 -9.49
C ALA A 22 -22.83 -32.38 -9.30
N TRP A 23 -22.72 -33.50 -8.60
CA TRP A 23 -21.47 -34.24 -8.44
C TRP A 23 -20.93 -34.78 -9.77
N LEU A 24 -21.81 -35.34 -10.61
CA LEU A 24 -21.43 -35.96 -11.88
C LEU A 24 -20.93 -34.94 -12.92
N ARG A 25 -21.44 -33.70 -12.85
CA ARG A 25 -21.06 -32.57 -13.72
C ARG A 25 -19.89 -31.74 -13.19
N ALA A 26 -19.38 -32.03 -12.00
CA ALA A 26 -18.26 -31.29 -11.46
C ALA A 26 -17.00 -31.51 -12.33
N PRO A 27 -16.30 -30.43 -12.77
CA PRO A 27 -15.11 -30.56 -13.59
C PRO A 27 -14.01 -31.32 -12.83
N ARG A 28 -13.39 -32.30 -13.49
CA ARG A 28 -12.29 -33.10 -12.94
C ARG A 28 -10.97 -32.49 -13.42
N PRO A 29 -10.14 -31.91 -12.52
CA PRO A 29 -8.82 -31.44 -12.90
C PRO A 29 -7.90 -32.64 -13.16
N ASP A 30 -6.95 -32.49 -14.09
CA ASP A 30 -5.89 -33.48 -14.30
C ASP A 30 -5.09 -33.64 -12.99
N ALA A 31 -5.17 -34.83 -12.41
CA ALA A 31 -4.52 -35.16 -11.14
C ALA A 31 -3.65 -36.41 -11.32
N LEU A 32 -2.55 -36.46 -10.56
CA LEU A 32 -1.74 -37.68 -10.44
C LEU A 32 -2.59 -38.82 -9.85
N PRO A 33 -2.33 -40.08 -10.25
CA PRO A 33 -3.05 -41.23 -9.71
C PRO A 33 -2.95 -41.28 -8.18
N GLY A 34 -4.10 -41.41 -7.52
CA GLY A 34 -4.22 -41.43 -6.05
C GLY A 34 -4.59 -40.10 -5.39
N ILE A 35 -4.68 -39.00 -6.15
CA ILE A 35 -5.10 -37.69 -5.62
C ILE A 35 -6.52 -37.37 -6.12
N TRP A 36 -7.51 -37.42 -5.23
CA TRP A 36 -8.89 -37.06 -5.57
C TRP A 36 -9.20 -35.63 -5.08
N ARG A 37 -9.62 -34.72 -5.97
CA ARG A 37 -9.99 -33.34 -5.59
C ARG A 37 -11.35 -32.95 -6.17
N PHE A 38 -12.40 -33.14 -5.39
CA PHE A 38 -13.73 -32.65 -5.73
C PHE A 38 -13.78 -31.13 -5.66
N ALA A 39 -14.23 -30.47 -6.74
CA ALA A 39 -14.44 -29.03 -6.79
C ALA A 39 -13.21 -28.21 -6.34
N HIS A 40 -12.00 -28.65 -6.68
CA HIS A 40 -10.79 -27.95 -6.29
C HIS A 40 -10.69 -26.60 -7.00
N LYS A 41 -10.92 -25.52 -6.26
CA LYS A 41 -10.47 -24.19 -6.68
C LYS A 41 -8.97 -24.11 -6.42
N PRO A 42 -8.13 -23.93 -7.46
CA PRO A 42 -6.72 -23.68 -7.24
C PRO A 42 -6.60 -22.43 -6.35
N ARG A 43 -5.81 -22.54 -5.29
CA ARG A 43 -5.44 -21.37 -4.50
C ARG A 43 -4.74 -20.40 -5.46
N PRO A 44 -5.20 -19.14 -5.59
CA PRO A 44 -4.50 -18.17 -6.42
C PRO A 44 -3.05 -18.08 -5.93
N ALA A 45 -2.09 -18.15 -6.86
CA ALA A 45 -0.67 -18.23 -6.56
C ALA A 45 -0.11 -16.98 -5.83
N GLN A 46 -0.90 -15.91 -5.79
CA GLN A 46 -0.61 -14.69 -5.04
C GLN A 46 -1.71 -14.46 -4.01
N GLU A 47 -1.32 -14.59 -2.75
CA GLU A 47 -2.03 -13.93 -1.66
C GLU A 47 -2.01 -12.44 -1.98
N PRO A 48 -3.16 -11.75 -2.07
CA PRO A 48 -3.14 -10.31 -2.30
C PRO A 48 -2.36 -9.71 -1.14
N ASP A 49 -1.19 -9.17 -1.45
CA ASP A 49 -0.29 -8.49 -0.51
C ASP A 49 -0.94 -7.15 -0.12
N THR A 50 -2.12 -7.25 0.49
CA THR A 50 -2.79 -6.15 1.15
C THR A 50 -2.05 -5.92 2.43
N VAL A 51 -0.88 -5.30 2.32
CA VAL A 51 -0.28 -4.60 3.45
C VAL A 51 -1.40 -3.73 4.02
N PRO A 52 -1.79 -3.96 5.30
CA PRO A 52 -2.92 -3.29 5.90
C PRO A 52 -2.72 -1.78 5.76
N THR A 53 -3.70 -1.06 5.22
CA THR A 53 -3.62 0.39 4.99
C THR A 53 -3.21 1.14 6.27
N ARG A 54 -3.61 0.63 7.43
CA ARG A 54 -3.22 1.12 8.75
C ARG A 54 -1.72 1.01 9.00
N GLN A 55 -1.09 -0.10 8.62
CA GLN A 55 0.34 -0.31 8.84
C GLN A 55 1.20 0.56 7.91
N LEU A 56 0.72 0.84 6.69
CA LEU A 56 1.33 1.82 5.78
C LEU A 56 1.22 3.24 6.34
N LEU A 57 0.03 3.63 6.80
CA LEU A 57 -0.20 4.95 7.39
C LEU A 57 0.59 5.14 8.68
N SER A 58 0.68 4.12 9.55
CA SER A 58 1.47 4.16 10.77
C SER A 58 2.97 4.29 10.46
N GLY A 59 3.49 3.52 9.50
CA GLY A 59 4.91 3.64 9.09
C GLY A 59 5.24 5.01 8.53
N ALA A 60 4.34 5.57 7.71
CA ALA A 60 4.46 6.92 7.17
C ALA A 60 4.38 8.00 8.27
N LEU A 61 3.42 7.88 9.19
CA LEU A 61 3.24 8.81 10.31
C LEU A 61 4.43 8.76 11.28
N ILE A 62 4.89 7.56 11.65
CA ILE A 62 6.06 7.39 12.52
C ILE A 62 7.29 8.01 11.85
N SER A 63 7.52 7.75 10.56
CA SER A 63 8.65 8.33 9.84
C SER A 63 8.57 9.86 9.81
N PHE A 64 7.37 10.41 9.57
CA PHE A 64 7.14 11.86 9.64
C PHE A 64 7.44 12.41 11.03
N LEU A 65 6.94 11.76 12.09
CA LEU A 65 7.20 12.17 13.48
C LEU A 65 8.68 12.10 13.83
N VAL A 66 9.41 11.10 13.33
CA VAL A 66 10.86 10.99 13.52
C VAL A 66 11.59 12.12 12.80
N GLY A 67 11.25 12.40 11.54
CA GLY A 67 11.83 13.53 10.80
C GLY A 67 11.51 14.88 11.46
N TRP A 68 10.27 15.06 11.91
CA TRP A 68 9.83 16.23 12.66
C TRP A 68 10.58 16.39 13.99
N LEU A 69 10.77 15.28 14.72
CA LEU A 69 11.52 15.26 15.96
C LEU A 69 12.96 15.68 15.72
N ILE A 70 13.63 15.11 14.71
CA ILE A 70 15.01 15.49 14.34
C ILE A 70 15.07 16.97 14.00
N TRP A 71 14.16 17.47 13.16
CA TRP A 71 14.10 18.89 12.81
C TRP A 71 13.89 19.78 14.04
N SER A 72 12.96 19.39 14.92
CA SER A 72 12.69 20.10 16.17
C SER A 72 13.92 20.13 17.09
N LEU A 73 14.64 19.01 17.24
CA LEU A 73 15.87 18.95 18.01
C LEU A 73 16.96 19.84 17.40
N LEU A 74 17.04 19.90 16.08
CA LEU A 74 18.01 20.74 15.37
C LEU A 74 17.68 22.23 15.57
N TRP A 75 16.41 22.58 15.39
CA TRP A 75 15.90 23.95 15.52
C TRP A 75 15.99 24.49 16.94
N ASN A 76 15.72 23.65 17.94
CA ASN A 76 15.86 24.01 19.35
C ASN A 76 17.33 23.95 19.84
N GLY A 77 18.29 23.61 18.98
CA GLY A 77 19.71 23.56 19.32
C GLY A 77 20.13 22.37 20.21
N TYR A 78 19.25 21.39 20.43
CA TYR A 78 19.54 20.21 21.27
C TYR A 78 20.59 19.29 20.66
N LEU A 79 20.69 19.25 19.33
CA LEU A 79 21.72 18.47 18.65
C LEU A 79 23.11 19.11 18.81
N GLY A 80 23.25 20.31 19.38
CA GLY A 80 24.52 21.01 19.55
C GLY A 80 25.00 21.70 18.27
N GLY A 81 26.18 22.32 18.30
CA GLY A 81 26.74 23.10 17.17
C GLY A 81 27.39 22.26 16.06
N TRP A 82 27.47 20.93 16.18
CA TRP A 82 28.21 20.11 15.22
C TRP A 82 27.61 20.12 13.81
N TRP A 83 26.31 20.33 13.66
CA TRP A 83 25.66 20.44 12.35
C TRP A 83 25.89 21.81 11.69
N VAL A 84 26.46 22.78 12.40
CA VAL A 84 26.88 24.07 11.86
C VAL A 84 28.33 24.02 11.38
N LEU A 85 29.16 23.16 11.98
CA LEU A 85 30.55 22.99 11.56
C LEU A 85 30.77 22.76 10.06
N PRO A 86 29.97 21.97 9.33
CA PRO A 86 30.17 21.79 7.89
C PRO A 86 30.03 23.10 7.13
N ILE A 87 29.06 23.95 7.47
CA ILE A 87 28.88 25.22 6.77
C ILE A 87 30.04 26.17 7.08
N GLU A 88 30.53 26.20 8.33
CA GLU A 88 31.70 26.99 8.74
C GLU A 88 33.02 26.49 8.12
N LEU A 89 33.13 25.18 7.87
CA LEU A 89 34.34 24.59 7.29
C LEU A 89 34.39 24.73 5.77
N PHE A 90 33.25 24.59 5.09
CA PHE A 90 33.18 24.64 3.63
C PHE A 90 32.96 26.03 3.06
N LEU A 91 32.27 26.93 3.78
CA LEU A 91 32.07 28.30 3.34
C LEU A 91 33.01 29.26 4.08
N PRO A 92 33.72 30.15 3.36
CA PRO A 92 34.59 31.14 4.00
C PRO A 92 33.79 32.11 4.85
N ASP A 93 34.40 32.62 5.92
CA ASP A 93 33.83 33.67 6.78
C ASP A 93 33.38 34.91 5.99
N ALA A 94 34.04 35.22 4.87
CA ALA A 94 33.66 36.32 3.98
C ALA A 94 32.25 36.16 3.37
N TRP A 95 31.77 34.93 3.21
CA TRP A 95 30.42 34.60 2.74
C TRP A 95 29.42 34.44 3.89
N LEU A 96 29.87 33.97 5.04
CA LEU A 96 29.03 33.78 6.22
C LEU A 96 28.78 35.10 6.96
N TYR A 97 29.73 36.03 6.94
CA TYR A 97 29.63 37.32 7.63
C TYR A 97 29.78 38.49 6.66
N THR A 98 29.25 38.33 5.45
CA THR A 98 29.11 39.46 4.52
C THR A 98 28.28 40.54 5.21
N GLY A 99 28.75 41.80 5.20
CA GLY A 99 27.99 42.94 5.75
C GLY A 99 26.61 43.12 5.10
N ASP A 100 26.35 42.42 4.00
CA ASP A 100 25.06 42.29 3.34
C ASP A 100 24.15 41.25 4.03
N LYS A 101 23.14 41.77 4.73
CA LYS A 101 22.08 40.97 5.39
C LYS A 101 21.36 40.00 4.45
N VAL A 102 21.22 40.37 3.17
CA VAL A 102 20.53 39.53 2.18
C VAL A 102 21.36 38.31 1.79
N GLY A 103 22.67 38.49 1.56
CA GLY A 103 23.57 37.39 1.20
C GLY A 103 23.68 36.36 2.32
N ASN A 104 23.86 36.83 3.56
CA ASN A 104 23.88 35.98 4.74
C ASN A 104 22.56 35.18 4.88
N ALA A 105 21.40 35.84 4.72
CA ALA A 105 20.11 35.16 4.80
C ALA A 105 19.97 34.06 3.75
N VAL A 106 20.37 34.30 2.50
CA VAL A 106 20.30 33.32 1.42
C VAL A 106 21.16 32.09 1.73
N VAL A 107 22.39 32.29 2.23
CA VAL A 107 23.30 31.20 2.60
C VAL A 107 22.71 30.35 3.72
N TRP A 108 22.26 30.98 4.81
CA TRP A 108 21.68 30.27 5.95
C TRP A 108 20.37 29.56 5.58
N TYR A 109 19.43 30.24 4.93
CA TYR A 109 18.18 29.61 4.49
C TYR A 109 18.39 28.51 3.46
N GLY A 110 19.37 28.68 2.56
CA GLY A 110 19.79 27.62 1.64
C GLY A 110 20.26 26.38 2.39
N TYR A 111 21.11 26.56 3.40
CA TYR A 111 21.60 25.46 4.24
C TYR A 111 20.47 24.76 5.01
N TYR A 112 19.58 25.53 5.64
CA TYR A 112 18.38 24.98 6.31
C TYR A 112 17.49 24.20 5.34
N THR A 113 17.31 24.72 4.12
CA THR A 113 16.53 24.04 3.07
C THR A 113 17.16 22.72 2.68
N LEU A 114 18.50 22.68 2.58
CA LEU A 114 19.25 21.47 2.23
C LEU A 114 19.10 20.39 3.30
N ILE A 115 19.20 20.76 4.58
CA ILE A 115 18.96 19.85 5.70
C ILE A 115 17.51 19.37 5.72
N ALA A 116 16.54 20.28 5.56
CA ALA A 116 15.13 19.92 5.50
C ALA A 116 14.86 18.92 4.35
N PHE A 117 15.50 19.11 3.19
CA PHE A 117 15.44 18.19 2.07
C PHE A 117 16.04 16.82 2.41
N ALA A 118 17.19 16.77 3.07
CA ALA A 118 17.81 15.51 3.49
C ALA A 118 16.89 14.73 4.45
N ILE A 119 16.26 15.42 5.41
CA ILE A 119 15.26 14.83 6.31
C ILE A 119 14.06 14.34 5.53
N MET A 120 13.50 15.15 4.62
CA MET A 120 12.38 14.75 3.77
C MET A 120 12.69 13.49 2.95
N ILE A 121 13.89 13.39 2.38
CA ILE A 121 14.34 12.20 1.65
C ILE A 121 14.40 11.01 2.59
N GLY A 122 14.95 11.17 3.79
CA GLY A 122 14.99 10.13 4.83
C GLY A 122 13.59 9.63 5.20
N VAL A 123 12.67 10.54 5.52
CA VAL A 123 11.26 10.24 5.82
C VAL A 123 10.59 9.50 4.66
N GLY A 124 10.80 9.97 3.43
CA GLY A 124 10.25 9.35 2.23
C GLY A 124 10.77 7.93 1.99
N ARG A 125 12.05 7.68 2.31
CA ARG A 125 12.69 6.37 2.16
C ARG A 125 12.26 5.38 3.24
N LEU A 126 12.20 5.80 4.51
CA LEU A 126 11.85 4.93 5.63
C LEU A 126 10.35 4.64 5.73
N GLY A 127 9.49 5.61 5.40
CA GLY A 127 8.04 5.51 5.60
C GLY A 127 7.28 4.68 4.56
N ARG A 128 7.98 3.97 3.66
CA ARG A 128 7.38 3.33 2.47
C ARG A 128 6.49 4.30 1.69
N TRP A 129 6.89 5.58 1.63
CA TRP A 129 6.10 6.64 1.03
C TRP A 129 5.86 6.40 -0.46
N GLY A 130 6.76 5.67 -1.13
CA GLY A 130 6.56 5.19 -2.50
C GLY A 130 5.31 4.30 -2.66
N GLU A 131 4.99 3.48 -1.65
CA GLU A 131 3.80 2.62 -1.65
C GLU A 131 2.52 3.44 -1.42
N VAL A 132 2.59 4.45 -0.54
CA VAL A 132 1.51 5.43 -0.31
C VAL A 132 1.26 6.25 -1.58
N TRP A 133 2.32 6.74 -2.23
CA TRP A 133 2.24 7.48 -3.49
C TRP A 133 1.64 6.61 -4.60
N ARG A 134 2.11 5.36 -4.75
CA ARG A 134 1.61 4.42 -5.76
C ARG A 134 0.14 4.04 -5.53
N ARG A 135 -0.33 4.06 -4.28
CA ARG A 135 -1.70 3.62 -3.91
C ARG A 135 -2.71 4.77 -3.81
N PHE A 136 -2.30 5.98 -3.43
CA PHE A 136 -3.20 7.11 -3.22
C PHE A 136 -3.04 8.25 -4.24
N VAL A 137 -1.83 8.47 -4.75
CA VAL A 137 -1.51 9.60 -5.62
C VAL A 137 -1.49 9.19 -7.09
N ALA A 138 -0.87 8.05 -7.41
CA ALA A 138 -0.82 7.53 -8.78
C ALA A 138 -2.20 7.21 -9.39
N PRO A 139 -3.19 6.66 -8.66
CA PRO A 139 -4.53 6.43 -9.22
C PRO A 139 -5.35 7.70 -9.38
N ARG A 140 -5.07 8.75 -8.60
CA ARG A 140 -5.71 10.07 -8.75
C ARG A 140 -5.12 10.89 -9.90
N LEU A 141 -3.85 10.64 -10.24
CA LEU A 141 -3.18 11.24 -11.40
C LEU A 141 -3.45 10.48 -12.70
N ARG A 142 -3.76 9.18 -12.63
CA ARG A 142 -4.29 8.43 -13.77
C ARG A 142 -5.73 8.86 -14.03
N ARG A 143 -5.94 9.49 -15.18
CA ARG A 143 -7.27 9.79 -15.73
C ARG A 143 -8.10 8.50 -15.74
N PRO A 144 -9.39 8.53 -15.37
CA PRO A 144 -10.26 7.36 -15.51
C PRO A 144 -10.20 6.89 -16.97
N ASP A 145 -9.96 5.58 -17.17
CA ASP A 145 -10.00 4.99 -18.51
C ASP A 145 -11.35 5.34 -19.15
N ALA A 146 -11.30 5.88 -20.38
CA ALA A 146 -12.49 6.26 -21.12
C ALA A 146 -13.40 5.02 -21.27
N PRO A 147 -14.73 5.16 -21.10
CA PRO A 147 -15.66 4.05 -21.27
C PRO A 147 -15.46 3.40 -22.64
N PRO A 148 -15.52 2.06 -22.73
CA PRO A 148 -15.37 1.37 -24.01
C PRO A 148 -16.43 1.90 -25.01
N PRO A 149 -16.04 2.10 -26.28
CA PRO A 149 -16.95 2.64 -27.28
C PRO A 149 -18.19 1.73 -27.43
N PRO A 150 -19.38 2.30 -27.61
CA PRO A 150 -20.60 1.51 -27.76
C PRO A 150 -20.50 0.57 -28.96
N PRO A 151 -21.09 -0.64 -28.88
CA PRO A 151 -21.05 -1.60 -29.97
C PRO A 151 -21.67 -0.98 -31.23
N ALA A 152 -20.98 -1.17 -32.36
CA ALA A 152 -21.43 -0.66 -33.64
C ALA A 152 -22.78 -1.29 -34.02
N PRO A 153 -23.74 -0.51 -34.53
CA PRO A 153 -25.01 -1.05 -35.01
C PRO A 153 -24.77 -1.92 -36.25
N GLU A 154 -25.36 -3.12 -36.24
CA GLU A 154 -25.47 -4.02 -37.40
C GLU A 154 -26.42 -3.47 -38.46
#